data_AF-A0A072PUU3-F1
#
_entry.id   AF-A0A072PUU3-F1
#
_cell.length_a   1.000
_cell.length_b   1.000
_cell.length_c   1.000
_cell.angle_alpha   90.00
_cell.angle_beta   90.00
_cell.angle_gamma   90.00
#
_symmetry.space_group_name_H-M   'P 1'
#
loop_
_entity.id
_entity.type
_entity.pdbx_description
1 polymer ?
#
loop_
_entity_poly.entity_id
_entity_poly.type
_entity_poly.pdbx_seq_one_letter_code
_entity_poly.pdbx_strand_id
1 'polypeptide(L)'
;MFKFKGGTSVNINSHENQNPDPQASIYPHRIAEDAPYSTAEANLRSAIFIPSEFKCGLDGKTPVILVPGTGSYGGEAFNHNFAKLLKASPFGDPVWLNIPGRMCDASPKNAEYVAYAINYISTVSTKQVAVIAWSQGNLSTQWSLKYWPSTRAAVSNFICLSADFRGTINAWGLCPIPGTVPGTPAVWAQTRNSKFIAALRSNGGDSAYVPTTSIYSATDEVVQPQFGPFASALMKDERNVGVTNCEVQVQAMFMPAGLAYSHEGIMYHPLAWALTADALTKGGPGDLTRINLKSVCLHRKAPGLSLLDATQTQALSGWCLKSILTFLPKPWREPELPLFAAAENTTYTPEIVEAVIPPIPAPVTTETAVPLA
;
A
#
# COMPACT_ATOMS: atom_id res chain seq x y z
N MET A 1 24.98 -6.55 -17.71
CA MET A 1 24.46 -5.17 -17.83
C MET A 1 23.14 -5.25 -18.60
N PHE A 2 22.00 -5.19 -17.93
CA PHE A 2 20.70 -5.25 -18.58
C PHE A 2 20.38 -3.89 -19.22
N LYS A 3 20.07 -3.87 -20.52
CA LYS A 3 19.61 -2.67 -21.23
C LYS A 3 18.08 -2.73 -21.34
N PHE A 4 17.38 -1.89 -20.59
CA PHE A 4 15.94 -1.70 -20.73
C PHE A 4 15.67 -0.85 -21.98
N LYS A 5 14.91 -1.36 -22.95
CA LYS A 5 14.62 -0.66 -24.22
C LYS A 5 13.62 0.48 -23.98
N GLY A 6 13.95 1.70 -24.41
CA GLY A 6 13.03 2.84 -24.45
C GLY A 6 12.63 3.17 -25.89
N GLY A 7 11.32 3.21 -26.16
CA GLY A 7 10.71 3.76 -27.38
C GLY A 7 9.43 4.53 -27.03
N THR A 8 9.07 5.52 -27.85
CA THR A 8 7.83 6.35 -27.92
C THR A 8 6.88 6.36 -26.70
N SER A 9 6.69 7.54 -26.09
CA SER A 9 5.85 7.83 -24.89
C SER A 9 5.71 6.63 -23.95
N VAL A 10 6.69 6.47 -23.07
CA VAL A 10 6.76 5.34 -22.14
C VAL A 10 5.45 5.22 -21.34
N ASN A 11 4.72 4.12 -21.53
CA ASN A 11 3.51 3.83 -20.77
C ASN A 11 3.89 3.39 -19.35
N ILE A 12 3.96 4.35 -18.43
CA ILE A 12 4.29 4.14 -17.02
C ILE A 12 3.30 3.20 -16.29
N ASN A 13 2.14 2.92 -16.88
CA ASN A 13 1.09 2.06 -16.33
C ASN A 13 1.02 0.69 -17.03
N SER A 14 1.99 0.36 -17.88
CA SER A 14 2.05 -0.97 -18.52
C SER A 14 2.21 -2.07 -17.47
N HIS A 15 1.40 -3.12 -17.57
CA HIS A 15 1.56 -4.37 -16.82
C HIS A 15 2.09 -5.52 -17.72
N GLU A 16 2.56 -5.16 -18.92
CA GLU A 16 3.08 -6.06 -19.95
C GLU A 16 4.54 -5.68 -20.29
N ASN A 17 5.33 -5.37 -19.26
CA ASN A 17 6.72 -4.95 -19.42
C ASN A 17 7.61 -6.13 -19.83
N GLN A 18 8.64 -5.84 -20.64
CA GLN A 18 9.66 -6.81 -21.02
C GLN A 18 10.88 -6.65 -20.12
N ASN A 19 10.91 -7.43 -19.04
CA ASN A 19 12.04 -7.49 -18.13
C ASN A 19 12.87 -8.76 -18.38
N PRO A 20 14.20 -8.68 -18.24
CA PRO A 20 15.10 -9.81 -18.47
C PRO A 20 14.87 -10.94 -17.46
N ASP A 21 15.33 -12.14 -17.79
CA ASP A 21 15.35 -13.25 -16.82
C ASP A 21 16.32 -12.95 -15.67
N PRO A 22 15.96 -13.30 -14.42
CA PRO A 22 16.87 -13.16 -13.28
C PRO A 22 18.06 -14.13 -13.42
N GLN A 23 19.21 -13.75 -12.86
CA GLN A 23 20.43 -14.56 -12.93
C GLN A 23 20.39 -15.82 -12.06
N ALA A 24 19.51 -15.82 -11.04
CA ALA A 24 19.25 -16.96 -10.17
C ALA A 24 17.78 -17.32 -10.24
N SER A 25 17.47 -18.61 -10.08
CA SER A 25 16.08 -19.07 -10.00
C SER A 25 15.43 -18.53 -8.72
N ILE A 26 14.29 -17.86 -8.90
CA ILE A 26 13.44 -17.32 -7.83
C ILE A 26 11.99 -17.84 -7.94
N TYR A 27 11.74 -18.71 -8.91
CA TYR A 27 10.46 -19.30 -9.27
C TYR A 27 10.68 -20.78 -9.65
N PRO A 28 9.81 -21.73 -9.24
CA PRO A 28 8.51 -21.56 -8.59
C PRO A 28 8.56 -21.18 -7.10
N HIS A 29 9.73 -21.21 -6.48
CA HIS A 29 9.98 -20.75 -5.12
C HIS A 29 11.46 -20.34 -5.00
N ARG A 30 11.79 -19.39 -4.11
CA ARG A 30 13.20 -19.02 -3.87
C ARG A 30 13.80 -19.89 -2.77
N ILE A 31 13.01 -20.24 -1.76
CA ILE A 31 13.32 -21.25 -0.73
C ILE A 31 12.14 -22.20 -0.55
N ALA A 32 12.34 -23.35 0.08
CA ALA A 32 11.31 -24.38 0.22
C ALA A 32 10.08 -23.92 1.05
N GLU A 33 10.29 -22.96 1.95
CA GLU A 33 9.27 -22.42 2.86
C GLU A 33 8.38 -21.35 2.22
N ASP A 34 8.71 -20.87 1.02
CA ASP A 34 7.88 -19.92 0.29
C ASP A 34 6.56 -20.58 -0.14
N ALA A 35 5.47 -19.84 0.00
CA ALA A 35 4.19 -20.25 -0.55
C ALA A 35 4.26 -20.44 -2.09
N PRO A 36 3.48 -21.37 -2.65
CA PRO A 36 3.44 -21.56 -4.10
C PRO A 36 2.79 -20.35 -4.78
N TYR A 37 3.37 -19.90 -5.90
CA TYR A 37 2.73 -18.95 -6.79
C TYR A 37 1.60 -19.64 -7.58
N SER A 38 0.42 -19.02 -7.64
CA SER A 38 -0.66 -19.43 -8.56
C SER A 38 -0.54 -18.73 -9.92
N THR A 39 0.18 -17.61 -9.97
CA THR A 39 0.42 -16.82 -11.17
C THR A 39 1.68 -17.28 -11.89
N ALA A 40 1.63 -17.34 -13.23
CA ALA A 40 2.79 -17.65 -14.05
C ALA A 40 3.88 -16.58 -13.92
N GLU A 41 5.15 -17.00 -13.88
CA GLU A 41 6.32 -16.11 -13.72
C GLU A 41 6.34 -14.95 -14.73
N ALA A 42 6.00 -15.23 -15.99
CA ALA A 42 5.96 -14.20 -17.03
C ALA A 42 5.01 -13.04 -16.70
N ASN A 43 3.84 -13.34 -16.12
CA ASN A 43 2.85 -12.33 -15.72
C ASN A 43 3.33 -11.58 -14.46
N LEU A 44 3.91 -12.29 -13.49
CA LEU A 44 4.47 -11.67 -12.29
C LEU A 44 5.57 -10.67 -12.66
N ARG A 45 6.47 -11.08 -13.56
CA ARG A 45 7.59 -10.26 -14.03
C ARG A 45 7.15 -9.10 -14.91
N SER A 46 6.14 -9.27 -15.76
CA SER A 46 5.68 -8.21 -16.67
C SER A 46 4.97 -7.07 -15.94
N ALA A 47 4.44 -7.29 -14.74
CA ALA A 47 3.82 -6.25 -13.93
C ALA A 47 4.82 -5.23 -13.35
N ILE A 48 6.13 -5.53 -13.38
CA ILE A 48 7.17 -4.67 -12.83
C ILE A 48 7.57 -3.64 -13.88
N PHE A 49 7.29 -2.36 -13.63
CA PHE A 49 7.80 -1.28 -14.45
C PHE A 49 9.18 -0.83 -13.93
N ILE A 50 10.20 -0.96 -14.77
CA ILE A 50 11.57 -0.55 -14.47
C ILE A 50 11.92 0.64 -15.37
N PRO A 51 12.09 1.86 -14.80
CA PRO A 51 12.54 3.01 -15.57
C PRO A 51 13.87 2.74 -16.28
N SER A 52 14.06 3.28 -17.48
CA SER A 52 15.28 3.08 -18.27
C SER A 52 16.55 3.55 -17.57
N GLU A 53 16.40 4.49 -16.64
CA GLU A 53 17.48 5.10 -15.87
C GLU A 53 17.84 4.31 -14.61
N PHE A 54 17.03 3.30 -14.23
CA PHE A 54 17.25 2.47 -13.05
C PHE A 54 18.63 1.79 -13.11
N LYS A 55 19.42 1.97 -12.05
CA LYS A 55 20.83 1.57 -12.00
C LYS A 55 21.08 0.27 -11.24
N CYS A 56 20.04 -0.40 -10.77
CA CYS A 56 20.17 -1.66 -10.05
C CYS A 56 21.11 -1.57 -8.82
N GLY A 57 21.17 -0.40 -8.17
CA GLY A 57 22.04 -0.13 -7.02
C GLY A 57 23.53 0.07 -7.33
N LEU A 58 23.93 0.09 -8.61
CA LEU A 58 25.33 0.29 -9.02
C LEU A 58 25.89 1.69 -8.71
N ASP A 59 25.01 2.68 -8.58
CA ASP A 59 25.34 4.06 -8.19
C ASP A 59 25.24 4.29 -6.68
N GLY A 60 25.04 3.22 -5.90
CA GLY A 60 24.90 3.30 -4.45
C GLY A 60 23.49 3.66 -3.97
N LYS A 61 22.54 3.99 -4.85
CA LYS A 61 21.14 4.21 -4.45
C LYS A 61 20.47 2.90 -4.04
N THR A 62 19.54 2.97 -3.11
CA THR A 62 18.70 1.83 -2.71
C THR A 62 17.62 1.62 -3.77
N PRO A 63 17.50 0.43 -4.38
CA PRO A 63 16.33 0.08 -5.18
C PRO A 63 15.06 0.17 -4.34
N VAL A 64 14.06 0.92 -4.80
CA VAL A 64 12.80 1.12 -4.08
C VAL A 64 11.63 0.60 -4.91
N ILE A 65 10.94 -0.41 -4.40
CA ILE A 65 9.72 -0.96 -5.02
C ILE A 65 8.52 -0.17 -4.49
N LEU A 66 7.79 0.48 -5.39
CA LEU A 66 6.56 1.20 -5.07
C LEU A 66 5.34 0.33 -5.36
N VAL A 67 4.54 0.05 -4.34
CA VAL A 67 3.38 -0.85 -4.41
C VAL A 67 2.08 -0.03 -4.31
N PRO A 68 1.23 -0.03 -5.36
CA PRO A 68 0.04 0.83 -5.41
C PRO A 68 -1.08 0.39 -4.46
N GLY A 69 -2.06 1.28 -4.32
CA GLY A 69 -3.30 1.03 -3.58
C GLY A 69 -4.44 0.53 -4.46
N THR A 70 -5.56 0.21 -3.82
CA THR A 70 -6.79 -0.28 -4.47
C THR A 70 -7.26 0.68 -5.58
N GLY A 71 -7.48 0.16 -6.78
CA GLY A 71 -7.99 0.92 -7.92
C GLY A 71 -6.91 1.66 -8.73
N SER A 72 -5.62 1.46 -8.44
CA SER A 72 -4.53 2.16 -9.13
C SER A 72 -3.44 1.22 -9.66
N TYR A 73 -2.73 1.70 -10.68
CA TYR A 73 -1.41 1.21 -11.04
C TYR A 73 -0.32 2.02 -10.33
N GLY A 74 0.89 1.47 -10.20
CA GLY A 74 2.01 2.13 -9.55
C GLY A 74 2.39 3.46 -10.21
N GLY A 75 2.34 3.54 -11.54
CA GLY A 75 2.62 4.77 -12.27
C GLY A 75 1.68 5.90 -11.89
N GLU A 76 0.37 5.65 -11.86
CA GLU A 76 -0.64 6.63 -11.43
C GLU A 76 -0.48 7.03 -9.97
N ALA A 77 -0.23 6.06 -9.09
CA ALA A 77 -0.16 6.30 -7.66
C ALA A 77 1.06 7.17 -7.30
N PHE A 78 2.21 6.95 -7.95
CA PHE A 78 3.48 7.46 -7.44
C PHE A 78 4.19 8.50 -8.33
N ASN A 79 3.83 8.64 -9.61
CA ASN A 79 4.56 9.50 -10.55
C ASN A 79 4.65 10.97 -10.10
N HIS A 80 3.65 11.45 -9.35
CA HIS A 80 3.58 12.83 -8.87
C HIS A 80 4.05 13.01 -7.42
N ASN A 81 4.58 11.97 -6.78
CA ASN A 81 4.99 12.05 -5.38
C ASN A 81 6.30 11.28 -5.12
N PHE A 82 6.26 10.10 -4.50
CA PHE A 82 7.43 9.33 -4.10
C PHE A 82 8.31 8.91 -5.28
N ALA A 83 7.77 8.54 -6.44
CA ALA A 83 8.61 8.22 -7.60
C ALA A 83 9.42 9.45 -8.06
N LYS A 84 8.78 10.63 -8.09
CA LYS A 84 9.43 11.91 -8.42
C LYS A 84 10.51 12.26 -7.40
N LEU A 85 10.19 12.16 -6.11
CA LEU A 85 11.10 12.50 -5.02
C LEU A 85 12.30 11.54 -4.97
N LEU A 86 12.07 10.24 -5.10
CA LEU A 86 13.14 9.23 -5.13
C LEU A 86 14.06 9.44 -6.33
N LYS A 87 13.50 9.63 -7.54
CA LYS A 87 14.30 9.88 -8.75
C LYS A 87 15.22 11.10 -8.59
N ALA A 88 14.73 12.16 -7.94
CA ALA A 88 15.50 13.37 -7.63
C ALA A 88 16.47 13.21 -6.45
N SER A 89 16.30 12.18 -5.62
CA SER A 89 17.12 11.96 -4.43
C SER A 89 18.48 11.30 -4.76
N PRO A 90 19.49 11.51 -3.91
CA PRO A 90 20.78 10.81 -4.03
C PRO A 90 20.76 9.40 -3.42
N PHE A 91 19.65 8.95 -2.83
CA PHE A 91 19.62 7.74 -1.99
C PHE A 91 18.66 6.64 -2.46
N GLY A 92 17.67 6.94 -3.30
CA GLY A 92 16.67 5.97 -3.76
C GLY A 92 16.51 5.93 -5.27
N ASP A 93 16.23 4.75 -5.80
CA ASP A 93 16.00 4.54 -7.24
C ASP A 93 14.68 3.74 -7.44
N PRO A 94 13.60 4.37 -7.92
CA PRO A 94 12.27 3.78 -7.89
C PRO A 94 12.00 2.83 -9.07
N VAL A 95 11.37 1.71 -8.76
CA VAL A 95 10.59 0.87 -9.68
C VAL A 95 9.19 0.74 -9.10
N TRP A 96 8.18 0.38 -9.91
CA TRP A 96 6.83 0.26 -9.39
C TRP A 96 6.06 -0.89 -10.02
N LEU A 97 5.03 -1.34 -9.30
CA LEU A 97 4.20 -2.45 -9.74
C LEU A 97 2.91 -1.94 -10.37
N ASN A 98 2.61 -2.44 -11.54
CA ASN A 98 1.34 -2.26 -12.22
C ASN A 98 0.60 -3.60 -12.16
N ILE A 99 0.04 -3.92 -11.00
CA ILE A 99 -0.61 -5.22 -10.76
C ILE A 99 -1.90 -5.29 -11.58
N PRO A 100 -2.08 -6.30 -12.45
CA PRO A 100 -3.27 -6.43 -13.30
C PRO A 100 -4.58 -6.31 -12.51
N GLY A 101 -5.57 -5.64 -13.12
CA GLY A 101 -6.82 -5.33 -12.42
C GLY A 101 -6.68 -4.19 -11.40
N ARG A 102 -5.56 -3.46 -11.38
CA ARG A 102 -5.36 -2.23 -10.58
C ARG A 102 -5.59 -2.48 -9.10
N MET A 103 -5.06 -3.58 -8.56
CA MET A 103 -5.25 -3.98 -7.15
C MET A 103 -6.70 -4.27 -6.74
N CYS A 104 -7.63 -4.46 -7.70
CA CYS A 104 -9.04 -4.79 -7.39
C CYS A 104 -9.32 -6.31 -7.31
N ASP A 105 -8.41 -7.15 -7.81
CA ASP A 105 -8.52 -8.61 -7.73
C ASP A 105 -8.14 -9.12 -6.32
N ALA A 106 -8.22 -10.43 -6.09
CA ALA A 106 -8.03 -11.04 -4.78
C ALA A 106 -6.68 -10.65 -4.14
N SER A 107 -6.71 -10.11 -2.93
CA SER A 107 -5.52 -9.58 -2.24
C SER A 107 -4.36 -10.60 -2.07
N PRO A 108 -4.59 -11.90 -1.80
CA PRO A 108 -3.50 -12.89 -1.79
C PRO A 108 -2.80 -13.01 -3.15
N LYS A 109 -3.54 -12.88 -4.26
CA LYS A 109 -2.98 -12.91 -5.61
C LYS A 109 -2.24 -11.61 -5.94
N ASN A 110 -2.75 -10.45 -5.50
CA ASN A 110 -2.01 -9.19 -5.61
C ASN A 110 -0.65 -9.27 -4.86
N ALA A 111 -0.62 -9.95 -3.70
CA ALA A 111 0.61 -10.16 -2.94
C ALA A 111 1.65 -11.03 -3.68
N GLU A 112 1.26 -11.98 -4.53
CA GLU A 112 2.22 -12.75 -5.33
C GLU A 112 3.12 -11.85 -6.18
N TYR A 113 2.57 -10.80 -6.80
CA TYR A 113 3.33 -9.82 -7.57
C TYR A 113 4.34 -9.07 -6.71
N VAL A 114 3.99 -8.75 -5.46
CA VAL A 114 4.89 -8.06 -4.52
C VAL A 114 6.01 -8.99 -4.07
N ALA A 115 5.69 -10.23 -3.67
CA ALA A 115 6.69 -11.22 -3.29
C ALA A 115 7.69 -11.48 -4.44
N TYR A 116 7.17 -11.68 -5.65
CA TYR A 116 8.01 -11.90 -6.83
C TYR A 116 8.86 -10.66 -7.13
N ALA A 117 8.29 -9.45 -7.10
CA ALA A 117 9.04 -8.22 -7.36
C ALA A 117 10.17 -7.99 -6.36
N ILE A 118 9.96 -8.27 -5.07
CA ILE A 118 11.01 -8.18 -4.05
C ILE A 118 12.17 -9.12 -4.39
N ASN A 119 11.87 -10.39 -4.66
CA ASN A 119 12.89 -11.38 -5.01
C ASN A 119 13.58 -11.04 -6.34
N TYR A 120 12.83 -10.60 -7.34
CA TYR A 120 13.34 -10.26 -8.66
C TYR A 120 14.25 -9.02 -8.61
N ILE A 121 13.78 -7.90 -8.06
CA ILE A 121 14.55 -6.64 -8.01
C ILE A 121 15.78 -6.79 -7.13
N SER A 122 15.70 -7.52 -6.00
CA SER A 122 16.87 -7.82 -5.18
C SER A 122 17.89 -8.70 -5.91
N THR A 123 17.46 -9.60 -6.78
CA THR A 123 18.35 -10.49 -7.55
C THR A 123 19.03 -9.77 -8.71
N VAL A 124 18.35 -8.85 -9.38
CA VAL A 124 18.96 -8.07 -10.49
C VAL A 124 19.73 -6.83 -10.01
N SER A 125 19.66 -6.53 -8.71
CA SER A 125 20.35 -5.41 -8.08
C SER A 125 21.50 -5.87 -7.17
N THR A 126 22.41 -4.96 -6.86
CA THR A 126 23.55 -5.22 -5.97
C THR A 126 23.23 -5.03 -4.48
N LYS A 127 21.97 -4.73 -4.14
CA LYS A 127 21.53 -4.34 -2.79
C LYS A 127 20.18 -4.98 -2.46
N GLN A 128 19.92 -5.12 -1.16
CA GLN A 128 18.55 -5.26 -0.65
C GLN A 128 17.66 -4.11 -1.17
N VAL A 129 16.39 -4.41 -1.36
CA VAL A 129 15.39 -3.42 -1.80
C VAL A 129 14.74 -2.78 -0.59
N ALA A 130 14.24 -1.56 -0.74
CA ALA A 130 13.21 -1.03 0.14
C ALA A 130 11.84 -1.16 -0.55
N VAL A 131 10.78 -1.29 0.24
CA VAL A 131 9.41 -1.28 -0.25
C VAL A 131 8.69 -0.06 0.32
N ILE A 132 8.05 0.71 -0.54
CA ILE A 132 7.11 1.77 -0.13
C ILE A 132 5.76 1.40 -0.68
N ALA A 133 4.78 1.24 0.18
CA ALA A 133 3.43 0.85 -0.23
C ALA A 133 2.40 1.85 0.25
N TRP A 134 1.34 2.01 -0.54
CA TRP A 134 0.20 2.87 -0.23
C TRP A 134 -1.07 2.03 -0.14
N SER A 135 -1.94 2.33 0.84
CA SER A 135 -3.25 1.67 0.98
C SER A 135 -3.10 0.14 1.04
N GLN A 136 -3.93 -0.62 0.30
CA GLN A 136 -3.85 -2.07 0.13
C GLN A 136 -2.47 -2.60 -0.29
N GLY A 137 -1.62 -1.79 -0.92
CA GLY A 137 -0.24 -2.20 -1.21
C GLY A 137 0.49 -2.64 0.06
N ASN A 138 0.13 -2.06 1.21
CA ASN A 138 0.66 -2.44 2.51
C ASN A 138 0.23 -3.85 2.92
N LEU A 139 -1.05 -4.18 2.75
CA LEU A 139 -1.56 -5.55 2.96
C LEU A 139 -0.85 -6.56 2.07
N SER A 140 -0.68 -6.23 0.79
CA SER A 140 -0.01 -7.11 -0.17
C SER A 140 1.47 -7.32 0.19
N THR A 141 2.14 -6.27 0.67
CA THR A 141 3.54 -6.35 1.13
C THR A 141 3.66 -7.18 2.41
N GLN A 142 2.83 -6.93 3.41
CA GLN A 142 2.85 -7.68 4.66
C GLN A 142 2.47 -9.16 4.46
N TRP A 143 1.50 -9.44 3.58
CA TRP A 143 1.16 -10.80 3.17
C TRP A 143 2.34 -11.50 2.49
N SER A 144 3.05 -10.79 1.60
CA SER A 144 4.27 -11.31 0.96
C SER A 144 5.35 -11.65 1.98
N LEU A 145 5.62 -10.74 2.92
CA LEU A 145 6.59 -10.97 3.99
C LEU A 145 6.18 -12.13 4.90
N LYS A 146 4.88 -12.33 5.14
CA LYS A 146 4.36 -13.47 5.91
C LYS A 146 4.58 -14.80 5.18
N TYR A 147 4.08 -14.93 3.95
CA TYR A 147 3.95 -16.22 3.26
C TYR A 147 5.08 -16.55 2.28
N TRP A 148 5.92 -15.58 1.91
CA TRP A 148 7.17 -15.81 1.18
C TRP A 148 8.37 -15.38 2.04
N PRO A 149 8.78 -16.18 3.04
CA PRO A 149 9.81 -15.78 3.99
C PRO A 149 11.14 -15.38 3.34
N SER A 150 11.44 -15.85 2.11
CA SER A 150 12.63 -15.44 1.36
C SER A 150 12.72 -13.92 1.16
N THR A 151 11.57 -13.24 1.11
CA THR A 151 11.48 -11.79 0.87
C THR A 151 12.03 -10.99 2.04
N ARG A 152 11.99 -11.52 3.27
CA ARG A 152 12.42 -10.82 4.49
C ARG A 152 13.90 -10.46 4.45
N ALA A 153 14.74 -11.37 3.96
CA ALA A 153 16.18 -11.11 3.81
C ALA A 153 16.51 -10.18 2.64
N ALA A 154 15.58 -10.02 1.69
CA ALA A 154 15.74 -9.16 0.53
C ALA A 154 15.30 -7.71 0.78
N VAL A 155 14.51 -7.44 1.83
CA VAL A 155 13.96 -6.12 2.14
C VAL A 155 14.74 -5.48 3.30
N SER A 156 15.32 -4.31 3.05
CA SER A 156 16.01 -3.51 4.07
C SER A 156 15.05 -2.65 4.90
N ASN A 157 13.95 -2.20 4.29
CA ASN A 157 12.96 -1.30 4.89
C ASN A 157 11.59 -1.44 4.24
N PHE A 158 10.55 -1.37 5.06
CA PHE A 158 9.15 -1.29 4.62
C PHE A 158 8.51 0.01 5.13
N ILE A 159 8.27 0.96 4.21
CA ILE A 159 7.59 2.22 4.50
C ILE A 159 6.13 2.12 4.09
N CYS A 160 5.24 2.31 5.06
CA CYS A 160 3.81 2.12 4.91
C CYS A 160 3.09 3.47 4.91
N LEU A 161 2.46 3.82 3.79
CA LEU A 161 1.70 5.05 3.63
C LEU A 161 0.21 4.72 3.71
N SER A 162 -0.47 5.24 4.74
CA SER A 162 -1.90 5.03 4.98
C SER A 162 -2.29 3.55 4.93
N ALA A 163 -1.59 2.72 5.69
CA ALA A 163 -1.84 1.29 5.73
C ALA A 163 -3.18 0.93 6.39
N ASP A 164 -3.73 -0.19 5.98
CA ASP A 164 -4.99 -0.75 6.44
C ASP A 164 -4.82 -2.17 7.00
N PHE A 165 -3.78 -2.41 7.82
CA PHE A 165 -3.44 -3.74 8.35
C PHE A 165 -4.52 -4.40 9.21
N ARG A 166 -5.52 -3.64 9.67
CA ARG A 166 -6.73 -4.14 10.37
C ARG A 166 -7.98 -4.02 9.51
N GLY A 167 -7.83 -3.79 8.22
CA GLY A 167 -8.90 -3.40 7.32
C GLY A 167 -9.51 -2.06 7.70
N THR A 168 -10.72 -1.80 7.20
CA THR A 168 -11.48 -0.60 7.51
C THR A 168 -12.93 -0.93 7.86
N ILE A 169 -13.53 -0.11 8.72
CA ILE A 169 -14.99 -0.09 8.95
C ILE A 169 -15.70 0.95 8.08
N ASN A 170 -14.94 1.89 7.52
CA ASN A 170 -15.44 2.98 6.69
C ASN A 170 -14.79 2.85 5.32
N ALA A 171 -15.55 2.66 4.25
CA ALA A 171 -14.99 2.59 2.89
C ALA A 171 -15.85 3.41 1.91
N TRP A 172 -16.26 4.63 2.30
CA TRP A 172 -17.10 5.51 1.47
C TRP A 172 -18.40 4.84 0.96
N GLY A 173 -19.00 3.93 1.75
CA GLY A 173 -20.18 3.18 1.31
C GLY A 173 -19.91 2.12 0.23
N LEU A 174 -18.64 1.91 -0.17
CA LEU A 174 -18.23 0.76 -1.01
C LEU A 174 -18.09 -0.53 -0.20
N CYS A 175 -18.29 -0.48 1.12
CA CYS A 175 -18.19 -1.63 2.00
C CYS A 175 -19.20 -2.69 1.55
N PRO A 176 -18.75 -3.87 1.11
CA PRO A 176 -19.65 -4.88 0.61
C PRO A 176 -20.36 -5.60 1.75
N ILE A 177 -21.58 -6.05 1.50
CA ILE A 177 -22.47 -6.68 2.50
C ILE A 177 -22.85 -8.06 1.98
N PRO A 178 -22.59 -9.15 2.73
CA PRO A 178 -22.75 -10.49 2.19
C PRO A 178 -24.17 -10.74 1.70
N GLY A 179 -24.33 -11.04 0.41
CA GLY A 179 -25.63 -11.27 -0.21
C GLY A 179 -26.51 -10.02 -0.42
N THR A 180 -26.01 -8.81 -0.15
CA THR A 180 -26.77 -7.55 -0.35
C THR A 180 -26.04 -6.55 -1.24
N VAL A 181 -24.75 -6.32 -1.00
CA VAL A 181 -23.94 -5.37 -1.77
C VAL A 181 -22.69 -6.11 -2.26
N PRO A 182 -22.56 -6.40 -3.56
CA PRO A 182 -21.38 -7.07 -4.08
C PRO A 182 -20.20 -6.09 -4.14
N GLY A 183 -18.99 -6.59 -3.95
CA GLY A 183 -17.75 -5.81 -3.93
C GLY A 183 -16.71 -6.41 -4.84
N THR A 184 -15.64 -5.68 -5.14
CA THR A 184 -14.47 -6.30 -5.75
C THR A 184 -13.80 -7.25 -4.74
N PRO A 185 -13.11 -8.31 -5.18
CA PRO A 185 -12.35 -9.21 -4.31
C PRO A 185 -11.47 -8.47 -3.27
N ALA A 186 -10.76 -7.45 -3.74
CA ALA A 186 -9.92 -6.57 -2.93
C ALA A 186 -10.68 -5.83 -1.83
N VAL A 187 -11.83 -5.23 -2.15
CA VAL A 187 -12.59 -4.44 -1.17
C VAL A 187 -13.19 -5.34 -0.10
N TRP A 188 -13.64 -6.55 -0.47
CA TRP A 188 -14.00 -7.59 0.50
C TRP A 188 -12.87 -7.88 1.49
N ALA A 189 -11.68 -8.15 0.98
CA ALA A 189 -10.50 -8.47 1.77
C ALA A 189 -10.07 -7.32 2.70
N GLN A 190 -10.35 -6.06 2.35
CA GLN A 190 -10.01 -4.88 3.16
C GLN A 190 -11.06 -4.54 4.23
N THR A 191 -12.20 -5.23 4.27
CA THR A 191 -13.15 -5.05 5.38
C THR A 191 -12.54 -5.52 6.69
N ARG A 192 -12.82 -4.82 7.80
CA ARG A 192 -12.23 -5.14 9.12
C ARG A 192 -12.46 -6.58 9.56
N ASN A 193 -13.59 -7.17 9.19
CA ASN A 193 -14.00 -8.52 9.59
C ASN A 193 -13.70 -9.60 8.52
N SER A 194 -12.87 -9.30 7.53
CA SER A 194 -12.56 -10.25 6.45
C SER A 194 -11.72 -11.43 6.95
N LYS A 195 -11.92 -12.60 6.34
CA LYS A 195 -11.06 -13.78 6.52
C LYS A 195 -9.61 -13.44 6.16
N PHE A 196 -9.40 -12.60 5.15
CA PHE A 196 -8.09 -12.12 4.74
C PHE A 196 -7.35 -11.35 5.84
N ILE A 197 -7.99 -10.36 6.47
CA ILE A 197 -7.38 -9.61 7.58
C ILE A 197 -7.13 -10.54 8.77
N ALA A 198 -8.07 -11.47 9.03
CA ALA A 198 -7.88 -12.46 10.08
C ALA A 198 -6.65 -13.35 9.85
N ALA A 199 -6.50 -13.87 8.64
CA ALA A 199 -5.35 -14.69 8.26
C ALA A 199 -4.05 -13.88 8.22
N LEU A 200 -4.07 -12.64 7.71
CA LEU A 200 -2.90 -11.77 7.68
C LEU A 200 -2.36 -11.53 9.08
N ARG A 201 -3.24 -11.17 10.02
CA ARG A 201 -2.86 -10.76 11.38
C ARG A 201 -2.53 -11.93 12.30
N SER A 202 -3.07 -13.11 12.00
CA SER A 202 -2.80 -14.33 12.79
C SER A 202 -1.32 -14.72 12.75
N ASN A 203 -0.89 -15.45 13.78
CA ASN A 203 0.45 -16.03 13.89
C ASN A 203 1.57 -14.95 13.84
N GLY A 204 1.32 -13.82 14.49
CA GLY A 204 2.26 -12.69 14.58
C GLY A 204 2.38 -11.87 13.30
N GLY A 205 1.45 -12.00 12.35
CA GLY A 205 1.44 -11.18 11.14
C GLY A 205 0.95 -9.74 11.36
N ASP A 206 0.46 -9.43 12.56
CA ASP A 206 0.24 -8.07 13.06
C ASP A 206 1.50 -7.39 13.63
N SER A 207 2.63 -8.10 13.64
CA SER A 207 3.96 -7.57 13.93
C SER A 207 4.81 -7.52 12.66
N ALA A 208 5.71 -6.54 12.60
CA ALA A 208 6.62 -6.36 11.48
C ALA A 208 7.53 -7.58 11.26
N TYR A 209 7.88 -7.84 10.00
CA TYR A 209 8.84 -8.87 9.60
C TYR A 209 10.23 -8.29 9.25
N VAL A 210 10.28 -7.00 8.95
CA VAL A 210 11.48 -6.23 8.57
C VAL A 210 11.35 -4.82 9.19
N PRO A 211 12.42 -4.01 9.26
CA PRO A 211 12.30 -2.63 9.74
C PRO A 211 11.15 -1.89 9.07
N THR A 212 10.18 -1.39 9.85
CA THR A 212 8.90 -0.89 9.32
C THR A 212 8.57 0.51 9.83
N THR A 213 8.26 1.42 8.90
CA THR A 213 7.84 2.79 9.20
C THR A 213 6.40 2.98 8.73
N SER A 214 5.45 2.95 9.65
CA SER A 214 4.03 3.16 9.36
C SER A 214 3.63 4.61 9.57
N ILE A 215 3.05 5.24 8.55
CA ILE A 215 2.76 6.67 8.52
C ILE A 215 1.32 6.87 8.06
N TYR A 216 0.50 7.52 8.88
CA TYR A 216 -0.94 7.59 8.67
C TYR A 216 -1.55 8.87 9.25
N SER A 217 -2.77 9.15 8.82
CA SER A 217 -3.55 10.34 9.19
C SER A 217 -4.79 9.94 9.97
N ALA A 218 -5.04 10.58 11.12
CA ALA A 218 -6.29 10.42 11.87
C ALA A 218 -7.52 10.82 11.05
N THR A 219 -7.36 11.71 10.07
CA THR A 219 -8.42 12.21 9.19
C THR A 219 -8.54 11.44 7.88
N ASP A 220 -7.89 10.29 7.77
CA ASP A 220 -8.01 9.39 6.61
C ASP A 220 -9.48 9.02 6.38
N GLU A 221 -10.01 9.37 5.22
CA GLU A 221 -11.42 9.23 4.92
C GLU A 221 -11.78 7.84 4.37
N VAL A 222 -10.78 7.03 3.98
CA VAL A 222 -10.93 5.70 3.37
C VAL A 222 -10.64 4.58 4.36
N VAL A 223 -9.73 4.80 5.31
CA VAL A 223 -9.37 3.81 6.32
C VAL A 223 -9.71 4.39 7.67
N GLN A 224 -10.62 3.72 8.39
CA GLN A 224 -10.91 4.04 9.78
C GLN A 224 -11.08 2.78 10.62
N PRO A 225 -10.74 2.81 11.92
CA PRO A 225 -10.03 3.91 12.60
C PRO A 225 -8.57 4.07 12.15
N GLN A 226 -8.06 5.30 12.05
CA GLN A 226 -6.64 5.62 11.77
C GLN A 226 -5.99 6.51 12.84
N PHE A 227 -6.39 6.32 14.09
CA PHE A 227 -5.88 7.10 15.22
C PHE A 227 -5.75 6.24 16.47
N GLY A 228 -4.81 6.62 17.34
CA GLY A 228 -4.62 5.98 18.64
C GLY A 228 -4.31 4.48 18.56
N PRO A 229 -4.59 3.70 19.62
CA PRO A 229 -4.21 2.28 19.71
C PRO A 229 -5.02 1.36 18.78
N PHE A 230 -6.08 1.89 18.19
CA PHE A 230 -6.95 1.15 17.27
C PHE A 230 -6.63 1.43 15.80
N ALA A 231 -5.71 2.36 15.51
CA ALA A 231 -5.33 2.69 14.14
C ALA A 231 -5.05 1.43 13.31
N SER A 232 -5.67 1.34 12.13
CA SER A 232 -5.53 0.21 11.23
C SER A 232 -4.08 0.06 10.74
N ALA A 233 -3.39 1.17 10.56
CA ALA A 233 -1.99 1.25 10.18
C ALA A 233 -1.01 0.82 11.29
N LEU A 234 -1.46 0.62 12.54
CA LEU A 234 -0.56 0.31 13.65
C LEU A 234 0.07 -1.07 13.47
N MET A 235 1.41 -1.08 13.40
CA MET A 235 2.23 -2.28 13.32
C MET A 235 2.94 -2.53 14.65
N LYS A 236 2.95 -3.78 15.13
CA LYS A 236 3.70 -4.19 16.34
C LYS A 236 5.13 -4.59 15.99
N ASP A 237 5.96 -4.81 17.02
CA ASP A 237 7.36 -5.22 16.86
C ASP A 237 7.75 -6.42 17.74
N GLU A 238 6.94 -7.48 17.76
CA GLU A 238 7.24 -8.69 18.55
C GLU A 238 8.56 -9.38 18.12
N ARG A 239 9.06 -9.09 16.91
CA ARG A 239 10.30 -9.64 16.37
C ARG A 239 11.53 -8.76 16.61
N ASN A 240 11.37 -7.60 17.25
CA ASN A 240 12.43 -6.62 17.48
C ASN A 240 13.20 -6.24 16.19
N VAL A 241 12.47 -6.08 15.08
CA VAL A 241 13.04 -5.65 13.78
C VAL A 241 13.10 -4.12 13.67
N GLY A 242 12.46 -3.41 14.61
CA GLY A 242 12.36 -1.96 14.62
C GLY A 242 11.10 -1.48 13.92
N VAL A 243 10.22 -0.82 14.67
CA VAL A 243 9.00 -0.20 14.14
C VAL A 243 8.82 1.23 14.60
N THR A 244 8.47 2.10 13.66
CA THR A 244 7.97 3.45 13.94
C THR A 244 6.53 3.56 13.47
N ASN A 245 5.61 3.91 14.35
CA ASN A 245 4.23 4.27 14.01
C ASN A 245 4.06 5.79 14.15
N CYS A 246 3.75 6.47 13.05
CA CYS A 246 3.67 7.92 12.95
C CYS A 246 2.25 8.36 12.56
N GLU A 247 1.43 8.66 13.55
CA GLU A 247 0.21 9.45 13.37
C GLU A 247 0.58 10.92 13.16
N VAL A 248 0.37 11.45 11.93
CA VAL A 248 0.93 12.76 11.57
C VAL A 248 0.34 13.91 12.40
N GLN A 249 -0.93 13.83 12.81
CA GLN A 249 -1.57 14.83 13.68
C GLN A 249 -0.96 14.88 15.08
N VAL A 250 -0.48 13.75 15.59
CA VAL A 250 0.21 13.67 16.89
C VAL A 250 1.61 14.24 16.76
N GLN A 251 2.37 13.83 15.74
CA GLN A 251 3.79 14.21 15.61
C GLN A 251 3.98 15.64 15.12
N ALA A 252 3.04 16.17 14.35
CA ALA A 252 3.05 17.53 13.83
C ALA A 252 1.99 18.42 14.51
N MET A 253 1.66 18.13 15.78
CA MET A 253 0.66 18.87 16.54
C MET A 253 0.95 20.38 16.53
N PHE A 254 -0.10 21.18 16.29
CA PHE A 254 -0.03 22.64 16.15
C PHE A 254 0.85 23.16 15.00
N MET A 255 1.22 22.30 14.04
CA MET A 255 1.98 22.66 12.85
C MET A 255 1.18 22.40 11.57
N PRO A 256 1.49 23.07 10.44
CA PRO A 256 0.83 22.85 9.15
C PRO A 256 0.81 21.39 8.65
N ALA A 257 1.82 20.60 8.96
CA ALA A 257 1.83 19.17 8.66
C ALA A 257 0.86 18.35 9.54
N GLY A 258 0.39 18.88 10.67
CA GLY A 258 -0.61 18.22 11.53
C GLY A 258 -2.07 18.55 11.16
N LEU A 259 -2.31 19.21 10.02
CA LEU A 259 -3.67 19.47 9.53
C LEU A 259 -4.33 18.18 9.01
N ALA A 260 -5.55 18.31 8.47
CA ALA A 260 -6.22 17.19 7.82
C ALA A 260 -5.47 16.79 6.53
N TYR A 261 -5.13 15.51 6.45
CA TYR A 261 -4.64 14.85 5.23
C TYR A 261 -5.55 13.67 4.93
N SER A 262 -5.91 13.57 3.66
CA SER A 262 -6.65 12.45 3.08
C SER A 262 -5.81 11.17 3.03
N HIS A 263 -6.44 10.06 2.66
CA HIS A 263 -5.83 8.76 2.48
C HIS A 263 -4.61 8.80 1.53
N GLU A 264 -4.78 9.40 0.35
CA GLU A 264 -3.70 9.67 -0.61
C GLU A 264 -2.83 10.86 -0.19
N GLY A 265 -3.33 11.74 0.68
CA GLY A 265 -2.65 12.95 1.13
C GLY A 265 -1.32 12.67 1.84
N ILE A 266 -1.21 11.53 2.51
CA ILE A 266 0.05 11.06 3.11
C ILE A 266 1.17 10.92 2.07
N MET A 267 0.86 10.64 0.80
CA MET A 267 1.89 10.48 -0.24
C MET A 267 2.60 11.79 -0.61
N TYR A 268 2.03 12.96 -0.35
CA TYR A 268 2.74 14.24 -0.48
C TYR A 268 3.16 14.85 0.86
N HIS A 269 2.94 14.16 1.99
CA HIS A 269 3.14 14.68 3.32
C HIS A 269 4.64 14.92 3.64
N PRO A 270 5.02 16.08 4.20
CA PRO A 270 6.44 16.40 4.44
C PRO A 270 7.12 15.49 5.45
N LEU A 271 6.44 15.13 6.55
CA LEU A 271 7.00 14.20 7.52
C LEU A 271 7.10 12.78 6.97
N ALA A 272 6.19 12.38 6.07
CA ALA A 272 6.23 11.05 5.46
C ALA A 272 7.48 10.89 4.59
N TRP A 273 7.78 11.92 3.80
CA TRP A 273 9.02 11.98 3.02
C TRP A 273 10.27 12.05 3.91
N ALA A 274 10.25 12.84 4.99
CA ALA A 274 11.40 12.96 5.89
C ALA A 274 11.73 11.62 6.58
N LEU A 275 10.72 10.90 7.08
CA LEU A 275 10.88 9.56 7.66
C LEU A 275 11.38 8.54 6.63
N THR A 276 10.91 8.64 5.39
CA THR A 276 11.38 7.79 4.29
C THR A 276 12.85 8.04 4.00
N ALA A 277 13.25 9.31 3.84
CA ALA A 277 14.64 9.67 3.58
C ALA A 277 15.56 9.22 4.72
N ASP A 278 15.11 9.37 5.98
CA ASP A 278 15.82 8.89 7.14
C ASP A 278 16.00 7.35 7.13
N ALA A 279 14.91 6.59 6.95
CA ALA A 279 14.95 5.12 6.90
C ALA A 279 15.90 4.61 5.81
N LEU A 280 15.85 5.19 4.60
CA LEU A 280 16.66 4.76 3.47
C LEU A 280 18.15 5.13 3.58
N THR A 281 18.49 6.15 4.38
CA THR A 281 19.87 6.64 4.51
C THR A 281 20.55 6.20 5.80
N LYS A 282 19.80 5.92 6.86
CA LYS A 282 20.32 5.51 8.17
C LYS A 282 20.15 4.02 8.45
N GLY A 283 19.27 3.33 7.72
CA GLY A 283 18.87 1.96 8.04
C GLY A 283 17.94 1.90 9.24
N GLY A 284 17.34 0.73 9.47
CA GLY A 284 16.23 0.60 10.41
C GLY A 284 15.00 1.43 9.98
N PRO A 285 13.93 1.47 10.80
CA PRO A 285 12.78 2.32 10.52
C PRO A 285 13.17 3.80 10.59
N GLY A 286 12.38 4.64 9.94
CA GLY A 286 12.49 6.09 10.04
C GLY A 286 12.27 6.54 11.47
N ASP A 287 13.09 7.46 11.95
CA ASP A 287 13.15 7.85 13.36
C ASP A 287 12.88 9.33 13.52
N LEU A 288 11.84 9.64 14.30
CA LEU A 288 11.42 11.00 14.58
C LEU A 288 12.49 11.81 15.32
N THR A 289 13.36 11.18 16.11
CA THR A 289 14.44 11.86 16.84
C THR A 289 15.58 12.31 15.94
N ARG A 290 15.71 11.71 14.74
CA ARG A 290 16.71 12.10 13.72
C ARG A 290 16.21 13.21 12.78
N ILE A 291 14.96 13.63 12.93
CA ILE A 291 14.29 14.62 12.08
C ILE A 291 14.10 15.93 12.84
N ASN A 292 14.44 17.05 12.20
CA ASN A 292 14.04 18.37 12.70
C ASN A 292 12.54 18.58 12.46
N LEU A 293 11.70 18.07 13.37
CA LEU A 293 10.25 18.11 13.25
C LEU A 293 9.71 19.53 13.07
N LYS A 294 10.27 20.53 13.76
CA LYS A 294 9.83 21.92 13.63
C LYS A 294 10.01 22.42 12.19
N SER A 295 11.17 22.19 11.58
CA SER A 295 11.43 22.62 10.21
C SER A 295 10.57 21.87 9.18
N VAL A 296 10.48 20.55 9.32
CA VAL A 296 9.72 19.69 8.39
C VAL A 296 8.23 19.99 8.49
N CYS A 297 7.68 20.10 9.71
CA CYS A 297 6.25 20.21 9.95
C CYS A 297 5.67 21.60 9.68
N LEU A 298 6.52 22.63 9.49
CA LEU A 298 6.09 23.95 8.98
C LEU A 298 5.59 23.91 7.53
N HIS A 299 5.92 22.85 6.79
CA HIS A 299 5.47 22.65 5.41
C HIS A 299 4.13 21.90 5.37
N ARG A 300 3.39 22.06 4.27
CA ARG A 300 2.17 21.27 3.98
C ARG A 300 2.37 20.16 2.94
N LYS A 301 3.57 20.09 2.37
CA LYS A 301 3.96 19.09 1.39
C LYS A 301 5.47 18.88 1.43
N ALA A 302 5.93 17.71 1.01
CA ALA A 302 7.34 17.40 0.91
C ALA A 302 8.10 18.41 0.02
N PRO A 303 9.31 18.84 0.43
CA PRO A 303 10.19 19.61 -0.45
C PRO A 303 10.44 18.87 -1.76
N GLY A 304 10.41 19.59 -2.89
CA GLY A 304 10.53 19.00 -4.23
C GLY A 304 9.19 18.69 -4.93
N LEU A 305 8.08 18.65 -4.19
CA LEU A 305 6.73 18.62 -4.77
C LEU A 305 6.20 20.03 -5.00
N SER A 306 5.48 20.24 -6.09
CA SER A 306 4.71 21.46 -6.37
C SER A 306 3.28 21.34 -5.83
N LEU A 307 2.49 22.41 -5.93
CA LEU A 307 1.05 22.32 -5.63
C LEU A 307 0.33 21.43 -6.66
N LEU A 308 0.75 21.47 -7.93
CA LEU A 308 0.20 20.62 -8.98
C LEU A 308 0.41 19.14 -8.67
N ASP A 309 1.59 18.76 -8.17
CA ASP A 309 1.90 17.39 -7.76
C ASP A 309 0.97 16.91 -6.63
N ALA A 310 0.72 17.78 -5.63
CA ALA A 310 -0.21 17.48 -4.55
C ALA A 310 -1.65 17.35 -5.05
N THR A 311 -2.09 18.23 -5.94
CA THR A 311 -3.43 18.17 -6.56
C THR A 311 -3.59 16.92 -7.44
N GLN A 312 -2.57 16.54 -8.20
CA GLN A 312 -2.58 15.32 -9.02
C GLN A 312 -2.62 14.06 -8.15
N THR A 313 -1.91 14.07 -7.02
CA THR A 313 -2.01 13.01 -6.02
C THR A 313 -3.42 12.94 -5.45
N GLN A 314 -4.02 14.07 -5.09
CA GLN A 314 -5.40 14.13 -4.58
C GLN A 314 -6.43 13.67 -5.61
N ALA A 315 -6.22 13.94 -6.90
CA ALA A 315 -7.12 13.49 -7.97
C ALA A 315 -7.10 11.96 -8.19
N LEU A 316 -6.11 11.24 -7.63
CA LEU A 316 -5.99 9.80 -7.73
C LEU A 316 -7.22 9.07 -7.16
N SER A 317 -7.82 9.57 -6.08
CA SER A 317 -8.98 8.94 -5.44
C SER A 317 -10.17 8.79 -6.40
N GLY A 318 -10.41 9.79 -7.26
CA GLY A 318 -11.44 9.71 -8.31
C GLY A 318 -11.17 8.59 -9.33
N TRP A 319 -9.92 8.39 -9.73
CA TRP A 319 -9.53 7.30 -10.64
C TRP A 319 -9.59 5.92 -9.97
N CYS A 320 -9.21 5.84 -8.70
CA CYS A 320 -9.34 4.62 -7.90
C CYS A 320 -10.80 4.21 -7.76
N LEU A 321 -11.67 5.16 -7.39
CA LEU A 321 -13.11 4.94 -7.27
C LEU A 321 -13.70 4.44 -8.59
N LYS A 322 -13.38 5.09 -9.72
CA LYS A 322 -13.82 4.63 -11.05
C LYS A 322 -13.38 3.19 -11.32
N SER A 323 -12.13 2.85 -11.05
CA SER A 323 -11.59 1.50 -11.28
C SER A 323 -12.28 0.45 -10.41
N ILE A 324 -12.56 0.75 -9.14
CA ILE A 324 -13.31 -0.14 -8.23
C ILE A 324 -14.75 -0.35 -8.75
N LEU A 325 -15.44 0.73 -9.12
CA LEU A 325 -16.83 0.66 -9.60
C LEU A 325 -16.95 -0.10 -10.93
N THR A 326 -15.95 -0.02 -11.79
CA THR A 326 -15.97 -0.66 -13.12
C THR A 326 -15.36 -2.06 -13.16
N PHE A 327 -14.63 -2.49 -12.13
CA PHE A 327 -14.02 -3.83 -12.06
C PHE A 327 -15.08 -4.93 -12.05
N LEU A 328 -14.88 -5.98 -12.84
CA LEU A 328 -15.75 -7.16 -12.89
C LEU A 328 -14.90 -8.44 -12.91
N PRO A 329 -15.42 -9.55 -12.36
CA PRO A 329 -16.70 -9.68 -11.66
C PRO A 329 -16.67 -9.11 -10.23
N LYS A 330 -17.85 -8.78 -9.69
CA LYS A 330 -18.03 -8.41 -8.27
C LYS A 330 -18.70 -9.56 -7.50
N PRO A 331 -17.96 -10.36 -6.72
CA PRO A 331 -18.56 -11.41 -5.92
C PRO A 331 -19.46 -10.86 -4.80
N TRP A 332 -20.44 -11.68 -4.41
CA TRP A 332 -21.38 -11.40 -3.31
C TRP A 332 -20.84 -11.73 -1.93
N ARG A 333 -19.64 -12.31 -1.86
CA ARG A 333 -18.94 -12.73 -0.65
C ARG A 333 -17.44 -12.57 -0.87
N GLU A 334 -16.71 -12.49 0.23
CA GLU A 334 -15.25 -12.55 0.20
C GLU A 334 -14.78 -13.83 -0.51
N PRO A 335 -13.82 -13.73 -1.45
CA PRO A 335 -13.19 -14.91 -2.05
C PRO A 335 -12.54 -15.82 -1.01
N GLU A 336 -12.46 -17.10 -1.32
CA GLU A 336 -11.74 -18.04 -0.45
C GLU A 336 -10.23 -17.76 -0.44
N LEU A 337 -9.61 -18.02 0.71
CA LEU A 337 -8.18 -17.89 0.89
C LEU A 337 -7.44 -19.03 0.16
N PRO A 338 -6.19 -18.79 -0.30
CA PRO A 338 -5.35 -19.86 -0.80
C PRO A 338 -5.08 -20.90 0.29
N LEU A 339 -4.87 -22.16 -0.11
CA LEU A 339 -4.76 -23.30 0.82
C LEU A 339 -3.70 -23.11 1.90
N PHE A 340 -2.53 -22.53 1.55
CA PHE A 340 -1.45 -22.31 2.51
C PHE A 340 -1.84 -21.35 3.64
N ALA A 341 -2.78 -20.43 3.40
CA ALA A 341 -3.29 -19.51 4.41
C ALA A 341 -4.54 -20.07 5.11
N ALA A 342 -5.42 -20.73 4.36
CA ALA A 342 -6.65 -21.33 4.90
C ALA A 342 -6.36 -22.50 5.87
N ALA A 343 -5.22 -23.17 5.72
CA ALA A 343 -4.80 -24.27 6.58
C ALA A 343 -4.17 -23.80 7.90
N GLU A 344 -3.83 -22.52 8.06
CA GLU A 344 -3.30 -22.00 9.32
C GLU A 344 -4.38 -21.90 10.40
N ASN A 345 -4.00 -22.16 11.65
CA ASN A 345 -4.85 -21.82 12.78
C ASN A 345 -4.95 -20.28 12.90
N THR A 346 -6.17 -19.78 12.92
CA THR A 346 -6.45 -18.35 13.14
C THR A 346 -6.29 -17.99 14.61
N THR A 347 -5.34 -17.09 14.91
CA THR A 347 -5.09 -16.58 16.28
C THR A 347 -5.59 -15.15 16.48
N TYR A 348 -6.08 -14.52 15.43
CA TYR A 348 -6.68 -13.19 15.48
C TYR A 348 -8.16 -13.26 15.11
N THR A 349 -9.01 -12.78 16.00
CA THR A 349 -10.43 -12.56 15.74
C THR A 349 -10.65 -11.06 15.56
N PRO A 350 -11.15 -10.60 14.40
CA PRO A 350 -11.55 -9.21 14.24
C PRO A 350 -12.53 -8.76 15.32
N GLU A 351 -12.30 -7.58 15.89
CA GLU A 351 -13.30 -6.94 16.75
C GLU A 351 -14.52 -6.57 15.89
N ILE A 352 -15.69 -7.13 16.22
CA ILE A 352 -16.94 -6.79 15.56
C ILE A 352 -17.27 -5.34 15.93
N VAL A 353 -17.06 -4.42 14.97
CA VAL A 353 -17.70 -3.12 15.00
C VAL A 353 -18.94 -3.26 14.13
N GLU A 354 -20.12 -3.33 14.76
CA GLU A 354 -21.37 -3.27 14.01
C GLU A 354 -21.38 -1.97 13.20
N ALA A 355 -21.57 -2.09 11.89
CA ALA A 355 -21.82 -0.92 11.05
C ALA A 355 -23.14 -0.31 11.53
N VAL A 356 -23.06 0.81 12.24
CA VAL A 356 -24.24 1.63 12.54
C VAL A 356 -24.72 2.17 11.19
N ILE A 357 -25.69 1.49 10.59
CA ILE A 357 -26.40 2.02 9.42
C ILE A 357 -27.18 3.24 9.94
N PRO A 358 -26.84 4.47 9.53
CA PRO A 358 -27.66 5.61 9.92
C PRO A 358 -29.08 5.39 9.37
N PRO A 359 -30.13 5.60 10.17
CA PRO A 359 -31.50 5.42 9.71
C PRO A 359 -31.74 6.28 8.47
N ILE A 360 -32.36 5.68 7.45
CA ILE A 360 -32.82 6.40 6.26
C ILE A 360 -33.71 7.54 6.75
N PRO A 361 -33.42 8.81 6.40
CA PRO A 361 -34.29 9.92 6.77
C PRO A 361 -35.69 9.64 6.24
N ALA A 362 -36.69 9.66 7.12
CA ALA A 362 -38.08 9.53 6.71
C ALA A 362 -38.38 10.59 5.63
N PRO A 363 -39.13 10.23 4.56
CA PRO A 363 -39.50 11.20 3.54
C PRO A 363 -40.27 12.34 4.21
N VAL A 364 -39.78 13.57 4.00
CA VAL A 364 -40.48 14.77 4.43
C VAL A 364 -41.78 14.84 3.64
N THR A 365 -42.89 14.45 4.26
CA THR A 365 -44.22 14.70 3.74
C THR A 365 -44.48 16.20 3.86
N THR A 366 -44.21 16.95 2.80
CA THR A 366 -44.73 18.31 2.66
C THR A 366 -46.23 18.19 2.42
N GLU A 367 -47.02 18.28 3.49
CA GLU A 367 -48.45 18.64 3.36
C GLU A 367 -48.51 20.09 2.86
N THR A 368 -48.64 20.25 1.55
CA THR A 368 -49.13 21.50 0.98
C THR A 368 -50.61 21.60 1.31
N ALA A 369 -50.93 22.28 2.41
CA ALA A 369 -52.28 22.74 2.69
C ALA A 369 -52.66 23.81 1.65
N VAL A 370 -53.50 23.43 0.69
CA VAL A 370 -54.21 24.37 -0.18
C VAL A 370 -55.44 24.86 0.59
N PRO A 371 -55.58 26.16 0.90
CA PRO A 371 -56.82 26.67 1.46
C PRO A 371 -57.86 26.72 0.35
N LEU A 372 -58.99 26.06 0.57
CA LEU A 372 -60.22 26.23 -0.20
C LEU A 372 -61.12 27.25 0.53
N ALA A 373 -61.62 28.21 -0.27
CA ALA A 373 -62.59 29.28 0.00
C ALA A 373 -62.06 30.55 0.67
#